data_AF-A0A3E1Y8Y6-F1
#
_entry.id   AF-A0A3E1Y8Y6-F1
#
_cell.length_a   1.000
_cell.length_b   1.000
_cell.length_c   1.000
_cell.angle_alpha   90.00
_cell.angle_beta   90.00
_cell.angle_gamma   90.00
#
_symmetry.space_group_name_H-M   'P 1'
#
loop_
_entity.id
_entity.type
_entity.pdbx_description
1 polymer ?
#
loop_
_entity_poly.entity_id
_entity_poly.type
_entity_poly.pdbx_seq_one_letter_code
_entity_poly.pdbx_strand_id
1 'polypeptide(L)'
;MKKLSGFISAGMLLLLTFSNVITVKAHNNTLVNTSVSIKREWMKSATGTWPGMKDGKTYWYKLGKKASLWWSTDGKKWEEVKDGMWADKDGKWLKIHEGKLVWSTDGKQWSEVPEWKWEGSDGKWYKFDSKWTLWVNK
;
A
#
# COMPACT_ATOMS: atom_id res chain seq x y z
N MET A 1 47.15 -22.50 -2.94
CA MET A 1 48.03 -22.10 -4.07
C MET A 1 47.72 -22.98 -5.27
N LYS A 2 47.30 -22.40 -6.40
CA LYS A 2 47.52 -22.88 -7.77
C LYS A 2 47.00 -21.80 -8.73
N LYS A 3 47.96 -20.98 -9.19
CA LYS A 3 47.81 -20.11 -10.36
C LYS A 3 47.80 -20.99 -11.60
N LEU A 4 46.98 -20.67 -12.59
CA LEU A 4 47.22 -21.03 -13.98
C LEU A 4 46.78 -19.88 -14.88
N SER A 5 47.75 -19.02 -15.13
CA SER A 5 47.84 -18.14 -16.28
C SER A 5 48.20 -18.96 -17.52
N GLY A 6 47.50 -18.76 -18.62
CA GLY A 6 47.84 -19.30 -19.94
C GLY A 6 47.43 -18.32 -21.04
N PHE A 7 48.41 -17.57 -21.54
CA PHE A 7 48.36 -16.85 -22.81
C PHE A 7 48.60 -17.82 -23.98
N ILE A 8 48.12 -17.46 -25.18
CA ILE A 8 48.66 -17.65 -26.56
C ILE A 8 47.46 -17.33 -27.48
N SER A 9 47.39 -16.17 -28.12
CA SER A 9 48.14 -15.69 -29.30
C SER A 9 47.67 -16.30 -30.62
N ALA A 10 47.45 -15.38 -31.55
CA ALA A 10 47.58 -15.47 -33.00
C ALA A 10 46.29 -15.59 -33.83
N GLY A 11 46.04 -14.48 -34.53
CA GLY A 11 45.57 -14.47 -35.91
C GLY A 11 44.06 -14.51 -36.07
N MET A 12 43.49 -13.45 -36.64
CA MET A 12 42.96 -13.55 -38.00
C MET A 12 42.55 -12.18 -38.54
N LEU A 13 43.24 -11.81 -39.62
CA LEU A 13 42.75 -11.20 -40.84
C LEU A 13 41.69 -10.08 -40.73
N LEU A 14 42.19 -8.86 -40.97
CA LEU A 14 41.43 -7.67 -41.32
C LEU A 14 40.76 -7.88 -42.70
N LEU A 15 39.43 -7.98 -42.76
CA LEU A 15 38.66 -7.81 -44.00
C LEU A 15 37.87 -6.51 -43.93
N LEU A 16 38.28 -5.52 -44.72
CA LEU A 16 37.53 -4.29 -44.95
C LEU A 16 36.50 -4.53 -46.04
N THR A 17 35.22 -4.55 -45.67
CA THR A 17 34.11 -4.46 -46.63
C THR A 17 33.36 -3.15 -46.40
N PHE A 18 33.50 -2.21 -47.34
CA PHE A 18 32.70 -1.00 -47.37
C PHE A 18 31.26 -1.36 -47.76
N SER A 19 30.33 -1.19 -46.81
CA SER A 19 28.90 -1.28 -47.07
C SER A 19 28.29 0.12 -46.92
N ASN A 20 27.65 0.58 -47.99
CA ASN A 20 26.92 1.84 -48.05
C ASN A 20 25.82 1.87 -46.99
N VAL A 21 25.90 2.78 -46.02
CA VAL A 21 24.79 3.04 -45.10
C VAL A 21 23.89 4.10 -45.74
N ILE A 22 22.68 3.66 -46.08
CA ILE A 22 21.58 4.52 -46.51
C ILE A 22 21.11 5.32 -45.29
N THR A 23 21.17 6.65 -45.37
CA THR A 23 20.54 7.53 -44.37
C THR A 23 19.03 7.40 -44.47
N VAL A 24 18.45 6.55 -43.63
CA VAL A 24 17.00 6.55 -43.39
C VAL A 24 16.72 7.58 -42.31
N LYS A 25 16.02 8.65 -42.67
CA LYS A 25 15.50 9.64 -41.71
C LYS A 25 14.40 8.96 -40.90
N ALA A 26 14.77 8.36 -39.76
CA ALA A 26 13.82 7.76 -38.85
C ALA A 26 12.90 8.86 -38.30
N HIS A 27 11.63 8.80 -38.68
CA HIS A 27 10.57 9.63 -38.12
C HIS A 27 10.41 9.21 -36.65
N ASN A 28 10.49 10.17 -35.74
CA ASN A 28 10.38 9.98 -34.30
C ASN A 28 9.07 9.26 -33.95
N ASN A 29 9.16 7.99 -33.59
CA ASN A 29 8.19 7.37 -32.71
C ASN A 29 8.95 6.85 -31.50
N THR A 30 9.25 7.79 -30.60
CA THR A 30 9.62 7.47 -29.23
C THR A 30 8.44 6.71 -28.65
N LEU A 31 8.49 5.37 -28.71
CA LEU A 31 7.74 4.53 -27.80
C LEU A 31 8.34 4.80 -26.42
N VAL A 32 7.85 5.88 -25.80
CA VAL A 32 7.92 6.04 -24.36
C VAL A 32 7.15 4.84 -23.80
N ASN A 33 7.89 3.77 -23.54
CA ASN A 33 7.51 2.75 -22.57
C ASN A 33 7.55 3.44 -21.20
N THR A 34 6.60 4.35 -20.99
CA THR A 34 6.27 4.86 -19.68
C THR A 34 5.68 3.66 -18.97
N SER A 35 6.52 2.90 -18.27
CA SER A 35 6.06 2.11 -17.15
C SER A 35 5.39 3.12 -16.23
N VAL A 36 4.07 3.24 -16.33
CA VAL A 36 3.27 4.01 -15.40
C VAL A 36 3.44 3.29 -14.07
N SER A 37 4.44 3.72 -13.30
CA SER A 37 4.52 3.41 -11.89
C SER A 37 3.31 4.12 -11.30
N ILE A 38 2.20 3.39 -11.18
CA ILE A 38 1.07 3.83 -10.38
C ILE A 38 1.59 3.79 -8.94
N LYS A 39 2.31 4.84 -8.54
CA LYS A 39 2.53 5.13 -7.13
C LYS A 39 1.13 5.35 -6.58
N ARG A 40 0.60 4.33 -5.90
CA ARG A 40 -0.71 4.45 -5.27
C ARG A 40 -0.57 5.54 -4.22
N GLU A 41 -1.14 6.70 -4.49
CA GLU A 41 -1.09 7.83 -3.57
C GLU A 41 -2.17 7.68 -2.50
N TRP A 42 -1.86 8.16 -1.30
CA TRP A 42 -2.85 8.25 -0.24
C TRP A 42 -3.85 9.35 -0.57
N MET A 43 -5.12 9.01 -0.61
CA MET A 43 -6.21 9.95 -0.84
C MET A 43 -7.06 10.09 0.41
N LYS A 44 -7.55 11.29 0.70
CA LYS A 44 -8.49 11.50 1.79
C LYS A 44 -9.78 10.71 1.49
N SER A 45 -10.27 9.94 2.45
CA SER A 45 -11.52 9.20 2.28
C SER A 45 -12.69 10.18 2.17
N ALA A 46 -13.47 10.06 1.09
CA ALA A 46 -14.64 10.91 0.84
C ALA A 46 -15.75 10.69 1.88
N THR A 47 -15.91 9.45 2.36
CA THR A 47 -16.95 9.08 3.31
C THR A 47 -16.46 9.11 4.76
N GLY A 48 -15.15 9.04 4.98
CA GLY A 48 -14.58 8.81 6.31
C GLY A 48 -14.94 7.43 6.89
N THR A 49 -15.37 6.50 6.03
CA THR A 49 -15.75 5.14 6.42
C THR A 49 -14.72 4.11 5.96
N TRP A 50 -14.55 3.05 6.73
CA TRP A 50 -13.73 1.89 6.37
C TRP A 50 -14.43 0.58 6.75
N PRO A 51 -14.17 -0.52 6.04
CA PRO A 51 -14.73 -1.81 6.39
C PRO A 51 -13.84 -2.52 7.42
N GLY A 52 -14.48 -3.27 8.31
CA GLY A 52 -13.83 -4.31 9.12
C GLY A 52 -14.68 -5.58 9.09
N MET A 53 -14.05 -6.71 9.41
CA MET A 53 -14.74 -8.00 9.46
C MET A 53 -14.93 -8.43 10.91
N LYS A 54 -16.16 -8.79 11.28
CA LYS A 54 -16.47 -9.37 12.59
C LYS A 54 -17.52 -10.46 12.39
N ASP A 55 -17.35 -11.62 13.01
CA ASP A 55 -18.29 -12.75 12.94
C ASP A 55 -18.68 -13.14 11.49
N GLY A 56 -17.72 -13.05 10.56
CA GLY A 56 -17.92 -13.35 9.13
C GLY A 56 -18.77 -12.33 8.36
N LYS A 57 -19.07 -11.18 8.97
CA LYS A 57 -19.82 -10.08 8.35
C LYS A 57 -18.95 -8.83 8.23
N THR A 58 -19.14 -8.11 7.13
CA THR A 58 -18.54 -6.79 6.95
C THR A 58 -19.35 -5.75 7.72
N TYR A 59 -18.66 -4.99 8.57
CA TYR A 59 -19.16 -3.82 9.26
C TYR A 59 -18.47 -2.58 8.70
N TRP A 60 -19.22 -1.51 8.49
CA TRP A 60 -18.66 -0.20 8.14
C TRP A 60 -18.42 0.59 9.40
N TYR A 61 -17.22 1.13 9.55
CA TYR A 61 -16.82 1.93 10.69
C TYR A 61 -16.59 3.39 10.28
N LYS A 62 -16.79 4.30 11.23
CA LYS A 62 -16.39 5.72 11.12
C LYS A 62 -16.05 6.29 12.48
N LEU A 63 -15.32 7.40 12.50
CA LEU A 63 -15.15 8.20 13.71
C LEU A 63 -16.26 9.26 13.80
N GLY A 64 -16.88 9.35 14.97
CA GLY A 64 -17.78 10.42 15.37
C GLY A 64 -17.05 11.56 16.07
N LYS A 65 -17.81 12.42 16.75
CA LYS A 65 -17.23 13.48 17.58
C LYS A 65 -16.36 12.87 18.68
N LYS A 66 -15.25 13.54 19.04
CA LYS A 66 -14.29 13.10 20.07
C LYS A 66 -13.70 11.70 19.82
N ALA A 67 -13.56 11.31 18.55
CA ALA A 67 -13.00 10.00 18.17
C ALA A 67 -13.79 8.78 18.71
N SER A 68 -15.10 8.94 18.97
CA SER A 68 -16.00 7.81 19.22
C SER A 68 -16.09 6.92 17.97
N LEU A 69 -16.06 5.61 18.14
CA LEU A 69 -16.17 4.68 17.02
C LEU A 69 -17.63 4.34 16.77
N TRP A 70 -18.07 4.42 15.53
CA TRP A 70 -19.43 4.06 15.11
C TRP A 70 -19.38 2.97 14.07
N TRP A 71 -20.35 2.06 14.09
CA TRP A 71 -20.49 0.99 13.13
C TRP A 71 -21.84 1.01 12.42
N SER A 72 -21.90 0.40 11.24
CA SER A 72 -23.12 0.22 10.46
C SER A 72 -23.03 -1.05 9.61
N THR A 73 -24.14 -1.80 9.48
CA THR A 73 -24.26 -2.93 8.54
C THR A 73 -24.78 -2.52 7.17
N ASP A 74 -25.40 -1.35 7.05
CA ASP A 74 -26.04 -0.86 5.81
C ASP A 74 -25.44 0.45 5.28
N GLY A 75 -24.46 1.02 5.99
CA GLY A 75 -23.85 2.32 5.71
C GLY A 75 -24.76 3.52 6.01
N LYS A 76 -26.00 3.30 6.48
CA LYS A 76 -27.04 4.33 6.65
C LYS A 76 -27.39 4.53 8.12
N LYS A 77 -27.63 3.44 8.86
CA LYS A 77 -27.92 3.45 10.29
C LYS A 77 -26.64 3.19 11.05
N TRP A 78 -26.31 4.07 11.99
CA TRP A 78 -25.04 4.04 12.70
C TRP A 78 -25.28 3.91 14.20
N GLU A 79 -24.49 3.05 14.83
CA GLU A 79 -24.50 2.83 16.27
C GLU A 79 -23.09 2.97 16.83
N GLU A 80 -22.97 3.48 18.06
CA GLU A 80 -21.68 3.61 18.72
C GLU A 80 -21.17 2.23 19.16
N VAL A 81 -19.90 1.94 18.87
CA VAL A 81 -19.20 0.76 19.36
C VAL A 81 -18.72 1.05 20.78
N LYS A 82 -19.40 0.49 21.79
CA LYS A 82 -19.11 0.74 23.21
C LYS A 82 -17.64 0.51 23.58
N ASP A 83 -17.03 -0.54 23.04
CA ASP A 83 -15.65 -0.90 23.34
C ASP A 83 -14.63 -0.12 22.50
N GLY A 84 -15.08 0.65 21.50
CA GLY A 84 -14.21 1.44 20.63
C GLY A 84 -13.25 0.62 19.76
N MET A 85 -13.55 -0.67 19.54
CA MET A 85 -12.67 -1.61 18.85
C MET A 85 -13.19 -2.03 17.47
N TRP A 86 -12.28 -2.19 16.51
CA TRP A 86 -12.55 -2.82 15.21
C TRP A 86 -11.42 -3.77 14.84
N ALA A 87 -11.66 -4.68 13.90
CA ALA A 87 -10.64 -5.61 13.42
C ALA A 87 -10.01 -5.13 12.10
N ASP A 88 -8.70 -5.34 11.94
CA ASP A 88 -8.04 -5.29 10.63
C ASP A 88 -8.32 -6.56 9.80
N LYS A 89 -7.72 -6.64 8.62
CA LYS A 89 -7.77 -7.80 7.73
C LYS A 89 -7.33 -9.11 8.39
N ASP A 90 -6.35 -9.05 9.30
CA ASP A 90 -5.77 -10.23 9.96
C ASP A 90 -6.52 -10.60 11.26
N GLY A 91 -7.58 -9.86 11.61
CA GLY A 91 -8.32 -10.06 12.84
C GLY A 91 -7.66 -9.45 14.08
N LYS A 92 -6.62 -8.61 13.92
CA LYS A 92 -6.06 -7.86 15.05
C LYS A 92 -7.05 -6.78 15.45
N TRP A 93 -7.24 -6.60 16.75
CA TRP A 93 -8.09 -5.56 17.30
C TRP A 93 -7.36 -4.22 17.28
N LEU A 94 -8.00 -3.19 16.76
CA LEU A 94 -7.55 -1.81 16.78
C LEU A 94 -8.48 -0.98 17.64
N LYS A 95 -7.94 0.02 18.34
CA LYS A 95 -8.72 1.04 19.03
C LYS A 95 -7.95 2.35 19.16
N ILE A 96 -8.68 3.42 19.47
CA ILE A 96 -8.08 4.69 19.87
C ILE A 96 -7.95 4.69 21.38
N HIS A 97 -6.72 4.85 21.88
CA HIS A 97 -6.42 4.92 23.31
C HIS A 97 -5.39 6.02 23.55
N GLU A 98 -5.70 6.93 24.48
CA GLU A 98 -4.82 8.06 24.83
C GLU A 98 -4.33 8.89 23.63
N GLY A 99 -5.21 9.10 22.65
CA GLY A 99 -4.89 9.86 21.44
C GLY A 99 -3.97 9.13 20.44
N LYS A 100 -3.79 7.82 20.61
CA LYS A 100 -3.01 6.96 19.71
C LYS A 100 -3.87 5.84 19.12
N LEU A 101 -3.52 5.43 17.91
CA LEU A 101 -4.04 4.19 17.34
C LEU A 101 -3.21 3.01 17.86
N VAL A 102 -3.84 2.08 18.57
CA VAL A 102 -3.19 0.89 19.12
C VAL A 102 -3.82 -0.38 18.57
N TRP A 103 -3.04 -1.45 18.49
CA TRP A 103 -3.50 -2.78 18.09
C TRP A 103 -3.16 -3.85 19.13
N SER A 104 -3.88 -4.97 19.05
CA SER A 104 -3.70 -6.14 19.90
C SER A 104 -4.13 -7.41 19.17
N THR A 105 -3.45 -8.53 19.42
CA THR A 105 -3.87 -9.87 18.98
C THR A 105 -4.59 -10.65 20.07
N ASP A 106 -4.51 -10.23 21.33
CA ASP A 106 -5.06 -10.94 22.49
C ASP A 106 -6.12 -10.12 23.27
N GLY A 107 -6.33 -8.86 22.87
CA GLY A 107 -7.20 -7.89 23.54
C GLY A 107 -6.66 -7.37 24.88
N LYS A 108 -5.50 -7.85 25.33
CA LYS A 108 -4.92 -7.57 26.65
C LYS A 108 -3.69 -6.67 26.54
N GLN A 109 -2.76 -7.00 25.65
CA GLN A 109 -1.56 -6.23 25.38
C GLN A 109 -1.77 -5.37 24.15
N TRP A 110 -1.44 -4.08 24.26
CA TRP A 110 -1.69 -3.10 23.21
C TRP A 110 -0.38 -2.44 22.78
N SER A 111 -0.17 -2.34 21.48
CA SER A 111 0.99 -1.69 20.88
C SER A 111 0.54 -0.59 19.93
N GLU A 112 1.31 0.48 19.81
CA GLU A 112 1.00 1.54 18.84
C GLU A 112 1.08 0.97 17.41
N VAL A 113 0.11 1.34 16.57
CA VAL A 113 0.09 0.97 15.15
C VAL A 113 1.12 1.83 14.43
N PRO A 114 2.12 1.24 13.73
CA PRO A 114 3.10 2.02 12.99
C PRO A 114 2.45 2.94 11.97
N GLU A 115 2.81 4.24 12.04
CA GLU A 115 2.28 5.30 11.17
C GLU A 115 0.74 5.40 11.13
N TRP A 116 0.09 4.79 12.12
CA TRP A 116 -1.37 4.64 12.23
C TRP A 116 -2.00 4.04 10.96
N LYS A 117 -1.29 3.12 10.30
CA LYS A 117 -1.71 2.42 9.07
C LYS A 117 -2.20 1.01 9.36
N TRP A 118 -3.28 0.59 8.73
CA TRP A 118 -3.77 -0.79 8.77
C TRP A 118 -4.39 -1.20 7.44
N GLU A 119 -4.46 -2.49 7.17
CA GLU A 119 -5.18 -3.04 6.02
C GLU A 119 -6.62 -3.37 6.43
N GLY A 120 -7.58 -2.83 5.69
CA GLY A 120 -8.99 -3.12 5.90
C GLY A 120 -9.38 -4.49 5.35
N SER A 121 -10.57 -4.97 5.72
CA SER A 121 -11.07 -6.26 5.25
C SER A 121 -11.31 -6.30 3.73
N ASP A 122 -11.33 -5.15 3.05
CA ASP A 122 -11.44 -5.02 1.59
C ASP A 122 -10.08 -4.99 0.87
N GLY A 123 -8.97 -5.21 1.59
CA GLY A 123 -7.61 -5.22 1.04
C GLY A 123 -7.04 -3.84 0.72
N LYS A 124 -7.74 -2.75 1.08
CA LYS A 124 -7.20 -1.40 0.98
C LYS A 124 -6.43 -1.05 2.24
N TRP A 125 -5.43 -0.19 2.06
CA TRP A 125 -4.71 0.40 3.18
C TRP A 125 -5.42 1.66 3.64
N TYR A 126 -5.57 1.76 4.96
CA TYR A 126 -6.17 2.90 5.64
C TYR A 126 -5.15 3.50 6.60
N LYS A 127 -5.26 4.81 6.85
CA LYS A 127 -4.54 5.46 7.93
C LYS A 127 -5.29 6.64 8.51
N PHE A 128 -4.95 6.98 9.74
CA PHE A 128 -5.30 8.27 10.33
C PHE A 128 -4.12 9.24 10.26
N ASP A 129 -4.39 10.52 10.06
CA ASP A 129 -3.43 11.58 10.36
C ASP A 129 -3.60 12.11 11.79
N SER A 130 -2.76 13.07 12.19
CA SER A 130 -2.80 13.69 13.53
C SER A 130 -4.11 14.40 13.86
N LYS A 131 -4.98 14.65 12.87
CA LYS A 131 -6.31 15.25 13.02
C LYS A 131 -7.43 14.20 12.97
N TRP A 132 -7.09 12.91 13.02
CA TRP A 132 -8.02 11.79 12.86
C TRP A 132 -8.75 11.79 11.51
N THR A 133 -8.16 12.39 10.49
CA THR A 133 -8.68 12.29 9.12
C THR A 133 -8.34 10.92 8.55
N LEU A 134 -9.34 10.24 7.99
CA LEU A 134 -9.13 8.96 7.32
C LEU A 134 -8.56 9.17 5.91
N TRP A 135 -7.48 8.46 5.62
CA TRP A 135 -6.87 8.35 4.29
C TRP A 135 -6.90 6.90 3.82
N VAL A 136 -7.01 6.71 2.50
CA VAL A 136 -7.09 5.39 1.84
C VAL A 136 -6.08 5.30 0.70
N ASN A 137 -5.53 4.11 0.52
CA ASN A 137 -4.61 3.75 -0.55
C ASN A 137 -5.03 2.38 -1.11
N LYS A 138 -5.14 2.28 -2.45
CA LYS A 138 -5.66 1.10 -3.16
C LYS A 138 -4.61 0.54 -4.09
#